data_AF-A0A816ERG2-F1
#
_entry.id   AF-A0A816ERG2-F1
#
_cell.length_a   1.000
_cell.length_b   1.000
_cell.length_c   1.000
_cell.angle_alpha   90.00
_cell.angle_beta   90.00
_cell.angle_gamma   90.00
#
_symmetry.space_group_name_H-M   'P 1'
#
loop_
_entity.id
_entity.type
_entity.pdbx_description
1 polymer ?
#
loop_
_entity_poly.entity_id
_entity_poly.type
_entity_poly.pdbx_seq_one_letter_code
_entity_poly.pdbx_strand_id
1 'polypeptide(L)'
;MIVDLNDLTDEVLFYPNDQFYKFIEDCLGVDEMNLLNLQSIKNIRTLLNLPDVFSMFSINCKELVDLKNSICFVDEDNNKNIMVKSGIKAGIDNLITTLKEKNNKYIKRTKNFKSPSSLSSTTNCPISNTYLSNIPNSDSVDLSLTSTPLTAPNLLPINDYIDSISNSVEKFSINTFTNIILKNNDDYAIFLTLLHANIDGRIKCGCSTTIKLGFRLNRNSFQLSSYFKHLKNSHCSMIKKKKQVLIENLNKNNNLSDDLLQNEDFRDMNDDTGYEEDSLNDDNNSSQITANTSISRNSCSIVFHYLIAMASMERELLPFLENISSYSDDVFYAFVKEFVGDVESEILEIQRIKNVRILLQVPDVFIFLQINSKDILKLKERACFVTNDLQYIIRPGIKSNLEQFIETLRKYYKSTSNNENFVSSQTTANVIKETTHCMCHLIDIYQSNRAKSFINIFVSNLLKNMTQSSNNYQFDPIVNKFASVFNILAGNNAYEFIRLNLPGSLPST
;
A
#
# COMPACT_ATOMS: atom_id res chain seq x y z
N MET A 1 -16.80 35.01 7.26
CA MET A 1 -15.51 35.48 7.81
C MET A 1 -14.45 34.65 7.12
N ILE A 2 -13.56 35.23 6.32
CA ILE A 2 -12.56 34.43 5.58
C ILE A 2 -11.50 33.98 6.59
N VAL A 3 -11.43 32.68 6.87
CA VAL A 3 -10.40 32.10 7.73
C VAL A 3 -9.06 32.19 7.02
N ASP A 4 -8.05 32.80 7.66
CA ASP A 4 -6.69 32.80 7.13
C ASP A 4 -6.07 31.41 7.29
N LEU A 5 -5.90 30.70 6.18
CA LEU A 5 -5.30 29.36 6.15
C LEU A 5 -3.86 29.36 6.69
N ASN A 6 -3.16 30.49 6.69
CA ASN A 6 -1.80 30.58 7.20
C ASN A 6 -1.71 30.54 8.73
N ASP A 7 -2.79 30.90 9.42
CA ASP A 7 -2.84 31.04 10.89
C ASP A 7 -3.82 30.05 11.55
N LEU A 8 -3.99 28.87 10.95
CA LEU A 8 -4.79 27.82 11.55
C LEU A 8 -4.18 27.43 12.93
N THR A 9 -4.99 26.90 13.86
CA THR A 9 -4.52 26.25 15.11
C THR A 9 -4.28 24.74 14.93
N ASP A 10 -3.37 24.12 15.70
CA ASP A 10 -3.08 22.67 15.56
C ASP A 10 -4.31 21.79 15.82
N GLU A 11 -5.30 22.30 16.56
CA GLU A 11 -6.57 21.65 16.87
C GLU A 11 -7.37 21.27 15.62
N VAL A 12 -7.24 22.04 14.54
CA VAL A 12 -7.89 21.78 13.25
C VAL A 12 -7.61 20.35 12.76
N LEU A 13 -6.40 19.82 12.99
CA LEU A 13 -6.01 18.46 12.59
C LEU A 13 -6.83 17.34 13.28
N PHE A 14 -7.59 17.69 14.32
CA PHE A 14 -8.34 16.78 15.19
C PHE A 14 -9.84 17.07 15.21
N TYR A 15 -10.33 17.96 14.34
CA TYR A 15 -11.74 18.28 14.28
C TYR A 15 -12.60 17.05 13.95
N PRO A 16 -13.60 16.72 14.79
CA PRO A 16 -14.58 15.68 14.48
C PRO A 16 -15.58 16.18 13.45
N ASN A 17 -16.17 15.24 12.69
CA ASN A 17 -17.26 15.36 11.72
C ASN A 17 -17.86 16.77 11.57
N ASP A 18 -18.70 17.22 12.50
CA ASP A 18 -19.44 18.48 12.39
C ASP A 18 -18.53 19.71 12.44
N GLN A 19 -17.50 19.68 13.29
CA GLN A 19 -16.49 20.75 13.35
C GLN A 19 -15.66 20.79 12.07
N PHE A 20 -15.37 19.62 11.49
CA PHE A 20 -14.68 19.52 10.22
C PHE A 20 -15.50 20.13 9.09
N TYR A 21 -16.78 19.76 8.92
CA TYR A 21 -17.60 20.32 7.85
C TYR A 21 -17.80 21.83 7.99
N LYS A 22 -18.07 22.30 9.22
CA LYS A 22 -18.16 23.73 9.50
C LYS A 22 -16.87 24.47 9.15
N PHE A 23 -15.71 23.88 9.49
CA PHE A 23 -14.42 24.42 9.12
C PHE A 23 -14.24 24.52 7.58
N ILE A 24 -14.64 23.49 6.83
CA ILE A 24 -14.57 23.52 5.36
C ILE A 24 -15.50 24.59 4.78
N GLU A 25 -16.72 24.71 5.32
CA GLU A 25 -17.68 25.74 4.91
C GLU A 25 -17.15 27.16 5.17
N ASP A 26 -16.57 27.39 6.34
CA ASP A 26 -16.00 28.68 6.73
C ASP A 26 -14.75 29.05 5.90
N CYS A 27 -13.96 28.06 5.47
CA CYS A 27 -12.72 28.26 4.72
C CYS A 27 -12.92 28.36 3.21
N LEU A 28 -13.73 27.47 2.63
CA LEU A 28 -13.83 27.27 1.18
C LEU A 28 -15.23 27.59 0.66
N GLY A 29 -16.26 27.22 1.42
CA GLY A 29 -17.65 27.44 1.06
C GLY A 29 -18.51 26.19 1.17
N VAL A 30 -19.83 26.40 0.97
CA VAL A 30 -20.86 25.35 1.08
C VAL A 30 -20.66 24.27 0.02
N ASP A 31 -20.23 24.64 -1.19
CA ASP A 31 -20.03 23.72 -2.31
C ASP A 31 -18.91 22.71 -2.04
N GLU A 32 -17.76 23.17 -1.53
CA GLU A 32 -16.64 22.32 -1.11
C GLU A 32 -17.00 21.46 0.09
N MET A 33 -17.74 22.01 1.06
CA MET A 33 -18.24 21.23 2.21
C MET A 33 -19.15 20.09 1.73
N ASN A 34 -20.11 20.40 0.84
CA ASN A 34 -21.00 19.41 0.25
C ASN A 34 -20.25 18.36 -0.56
N LEU A 35 -19.21 18.77 -1.31
CA LEU A 35 -18.33 17.86 -2.05
C LEU A 35 -17.65 16.84 -1.13
N LEU A 36 -17.11 17.28 0.01
CA LEU A 36 -16.45 16.38 0.95
C LEU A 36 -17.45 15.52 1.72
N ASN A 37 -18.59 16.09 2.11
CA ASN A 37 -19.66 15.36 2.78
C ASN A 37 -20.24 14.24 1.90
N LEU A 38 -20.48 14.53 0.61
CA LEU A 38 -21.00 13.55 -0.34
C LEU A 38 -20.03 12.37 -0.57
N GLN A 39 -18.73 12.60 -0.38
CA GLN A 39 -17.71 11.54 -0.42
C GLN A 39 -17.53 10.80 0.91
N SER A 40 -18.28 11.17 1.95
CA SER A 40 -18.09 10.70 3.32
C SER A 40 -16.69 10.97 3.87
N ILE A 41 -16.07 12.08 3.45
CA ILE A 41 -14.81 12.57 4.03
C ILE A 41 -15.18 13.36 5.27
N LYS A 42 -14.91 12.81 6.46
CA LYS A 42 -15.44 13.33 7.73
C LYS A 42 -14.40 14.04 8.60
N ASN A 43 -13.13 13.95 8.25
CA ASN A 43 -12.06 14.57 9.01
C ASN A 43 -10.86 14.87 8.10
N ILE A 44 -9.92 15.62 8.64
CA ILE A 44 -8.71 16.05 7.92
C ILE A 44 -7.85 14.87 7.50
N ARG A 45 -7.80 13.79 8.28
CA ARG A 45 -6.94 12.64 7.98
C ARG A 45 -7.40 11.95 6.70
N THR A 46 -8.70 11.70 6.58
CA THR A 46 -9.33 11.15 5.38
C THR A 46 -9.05 12.04 4.18
N LEU A 47 -9.23 13.36 4.34
CA LEU A 47 -8.96 14.33 3.28
C LEU A 47 -7.50 14.29 2.81
N LEU A 48 -6.55 14.23 3.74
CA LEU A 48 -5.12 14.22 3.42
C LEU A 48 -4.63 12.93 2.74
N ASN A 49 -5.33 11.82 2.98
CA ASN A 49 -4.99 10.50 2.43
C ASN A 49 -5.65 10.23 1.09
N LEU A 50 -6.64 11.03 0.71
CA LEU A 50 -7.29 10.88 -0.59
C LEU A 50 -6.34 11.40 -1.70
N PRO A 51 -6.07 10.58 -2.75
CA PRO A 51 -5.17 10.99 -3.82
C PRO A 51 -5.76 12.09 -4.70
N ASP A 52 -7.07 12.03 -4.94
CA ASP A 52 -7.82 13.00 -5.74
C ASP A 52 -9.28 13.10 -5.27
N VAL A 53 -9.63 14.26 -4.73
CA VAL A 53 -10.98 14.61 -4.25
C VAL A 53 -12.00 14.68 -5.41
N PHE A 54 -11.56 14.94 -6.63
CA PHE A 54 -12.46 15.14 -7.77
C PHE A 54 -12.67 13.87 -8.60
N SER A 55 -11.97 12.79 -8.27
CA SER A 55 -12.04 11.51 -8.99
C SER A 55 -13.46 10.92 -9.08
N MET A 56 -14.35 11.25 -8.13
CA MET A 56 -15.73 10.80 -8.16
C MET A 56 -16.56 11.39 -9.30
N PHE A 57 -16.14 12.49 -9.94
CA PHE A 57 -16.92 13.09 -11.02
C PHE A 57 -16.98 12.27 -12.30
N SER A 58 -16.07 11.31 -12.47
CA SER A 58 -16.19 10.30 -13.52
C SER A 58 -17.39 9.36 -13.32
N ILE A 59 -18.03 9.36 -12.14
CA ILE A 59 -19.19 8.52 -11.84
C ILE A 59 -20.47 9.18 -12.37
N ASN A 60 -21.26 8.40 -13.12
CA ASN A 60 -22.59 8.80 -13.56
C ASN A 60 -23.64 8.40 -12.50
N CYS A 61 -23.89 9.30 -11.54
CA CYS A 61 -24.82 9.09 -10.43
C CYS A 61 -25.73 10.31 -10.28
N LYS A 62 -27.03 10.07 -10.03
CA LYS A 62 -28.03 11.12 -9.84
C LYS A 62 -27.70 12.07 -8.68
N GLU A 63 -27.17 11.53 -7.58
CA GLU A 63 -26.77 12.33 -6.40
C GLU A 63 -25.66 13.34 -6.72
N LEU A 64 -24.84 13.08 -7.75
CA LEU A 64 -23.76 13.96 -8.16
C LEU A 64 -24.19 15.06 -9.10
N VAL A 65 -25.40 15.00 -9.68
CA VAL A 65 -25.83 15.93 -10.74
C VAL A 65 -25.89 17.36 -10.22
N ASP A 66 -26.56 17.59 -9.08
CA ASP A 66 -26.73 18.93 -8.52
C ASP A 66 -25.37 19.52 -8.11
N LEU A 67 -24.50 18.71 -7.51
CA LEU A 67 -23.15 19.14 -7.15
C LEU A 67 -22.29 19.44 -8.37
N LYS A 68 -22.35 18.61 -9.43
CA LYS A 68 -21.64 18.83 -10.69
C LYS A 68 -22.07 20.15 -11.33
N ASN A 69 -23.38 20.43 -11.34
CA ASN A 69 -23.91 21.68 -11.87
C ASN A 69 -23.43 22.90 -11.06
N SER A 70 -23.24 22.73 -9.75
CA SER A 70 -22.71 23.80 -8.89
C SER A 70 -21.22 24.04 -9.10
N ILE A 71 -20.39 22.98 -9.18
CA ILE A 71 -18.93 23.12 -9.05
C ILE A 71 -18.14 22.86 -10.33
N CYS A 72 -18.79 22.41 -11.40
CA CYS A 72 -18.17 22.11 -12.68
C CYS A 72 -18.78 22.94 -13.82
N PHE A 73 -18.03 23.07 -14.91
CA PHE A 73 -18.57 23.32 -16.23
C PHE A 73 -18.85 21.96 -16.87
N VAL A 74 -20.11 21.74 -17.24
CA VAL A 74 -20.56 20.52 -17.90
C VAL A 74 -20.82 20.86 -19.36
N ASP A 75 -20.13 20.17 -20.25
CA ASP A 75 -20.36 20.26 -21.69
C ASP A 75 -21.70 19.57 -22.03
N GLU A 76 -22.66 20.34 -22.57
CA GLU A 76 -24.02 19.89 -22.87
C GLU A 76 -24.04 18.71 -23.85
N ASP A 77 -23.07 18.64 -24.75
CA ASP A 77 -23.07 17.69 -25.86
C ASP A 77 -22.63 16.27 -25.48
N ASN A 78 -22.00 16.07 -24.31
CA ASN A 78 -21.45 14.75 -24.00
C ASN A 78 -21.46 14.30 -22.54
N ASN A 79 -21.77 15.14 -21.53
CA ASN A 79 -21.73 14.80 -20.09
C ASN A 79 -20.43 14.12 -19.57
N LYS A 80 -19.46 13.87 -20.46
CA LYS A 80 -18.19 13.17 -20.23
C LYS A 80 -17.06 14.16 -19.99
N ASN A 81 -17.16 15.35 -20.59
CA ASN A 81 -16.20 16.43 -20.38
C ASN A 81 -16.68 17.29 -19.21
N ILE A 82 -16.31 16.89 -18.00
CA ILE A 82 -16.59 17.63 -16.78
C ILE A 82 -15.31 18.37 -16.40
N MET A 83 -15.36 19.70 -16.41
CA MET A 83 -14.24 20.54 -15.96
C MET A 83 -14.59 21.20 -14.64
N VAL A 84 -13.90 20.83 -13.57
CA VAL A 84 -14.08 21.48 -12.25
C VAL A 84 -13.70 22.95 -12.35
N LYS A 85 -14.53 23.84 -11.80
CA LYS A 85 -14.24 25.28 -11.73
C LYS A 85 -12.89 25.49 -11.05
N SER A 86 -12.01 26.26 -11.69
CA SER A 86 -10.61 26.44 -11.25
C SER A 86 -10.50 26.96 -9.82
N GLY A 87 -11.41 27.84 -9.39
CA GLY A 87 -11.46 28.37 -8.02
C GLY A 87 -11.69 27.27 -6.97
N ILE A 88 -12.66 26.38 -7.20
CA ILE A 88 -12.97 25.25 -6.31
C ILE A 88 -11.76 24.31 -6.20
N LYS A 89 -11.19 23.94 -7.36
CA LYS A 89 -10.02 23.06 -7.41
C LYS A 89 -8.82 23.67 -6.68
N ALA A 90 -8.48 24.92 -6.99
CA ALA A 90 -7.37 25.62 -6.35
C ALA A 90 -7.59 25.80 -4.84
N GLY A 91 -8.83 26.07 -4.40
CA GLY A 91 -9.19 26.20 -3.00
C GLY A 91 -8.92 24.92 -2.21
N ILE A 92 -9.41 23.78 -2.72
CA ILE A 92 -9.19 22.47 -2.09
C ILE A 92 -7.71 22.07 -2.12
N ASP A 93 -7.03 22.24 -3.26
CA ASP A 93 -5.60 21.92 -3.39
C ASP A 93 -4.74 22.75 -2.43
N ASN A 94 -5.07 24.04 -2.27
CA ASN A 94 -4.40 24.94 -1.32
C ASN A 94 -4.67 24.51 0.13
N LEU A 95 -5.91 24.19 0.49
CA LEU A 95 -6.26 23.69 1.82
C LEU A 95 -5.49 22.40 2.14
N ILE A 96 -5.50 21.42 1.23
CA ILE A 96 -4.79 20.14 1.40
C ILE A 96 -3.28 20.39 1.60
N THR A 97 -2.70 21.28 0.80
CA THR A 97 -1.27 21.62 0.89
C THR A 97 -0.94 22.22 2.25
N THR A 98 -1.71 23.21 2.69
CA THR A 98 -1.56 23.86 3.99
C THR A 98 -1.72 22.87 5.15
N LEU A 99 -2.75 22.02 5.11
CA LEU A 99 -2.98 21.00 6.13
C LEU A 99 -1.87 19.94 6.15
N LYS A 100 -1.31 19.55 4.99
CA LYS A 100 -0.12 18.68 4.92
C LYS A 100 1.08 19.33 5.58
N GLU A 101 1.42 20.55 5.21
CA GLU A 101 2.54 21.29 5.82
C GLU A 101 2.39 21.39 7.33
N LYS A 102 1.19 21.70 7.78
CA LYS A 102 0.87 21.80 9.19
C LYS A 102 0.98 20.49 9.93
N ASN A 103 0.40 19.42 9.40
CA ASN A 103 0.53 18.08 9.96
C ASN A 103 2.02 17.71 10.08
N ASN A 104 2.83 17.98 9.05
CA ASN A 104 4.27 17.75 9.10
C ASN A 104 4.98 18.56 10.20
N LYS A 105 4.61 19.83 10.41
CA LYS A 105 5.14 20.67 11.50
C LYS A 105 4.75 20.10 12.87
N TYR A 106 3.49 19.70 13.05
CA TYR A 106 3.00 19.07 14.26
C TYR A 106 3.80 17.79 14.59
N ILE A 107 4.02 16.93 13.59
CA ILE A 107 4.76 15.66 13.79
C ILE A 107 6.24 15.89 14.09
N LYS A 108 6.87 16.91 13.50
CA LYS A 108 8.24 17.31 13.86
C LYS A 108 8.34 17.78 15.31
N ARG A 109 7.39 18.63 15.75
CA ARG A 109 7.33 19.13 17.13
C ARG A 109 7.16 17.96 18.11
N THR A 110 6.21 17.07 17.87
CA THR A 110 5.94 15.93 18.75
C THR A 110 7.12 14.96 18.86
N LYS A 111 7.89 14.74 17.79
CA LYS A 111 9.11 13.90 17.84
C LYS A 111 10.20 14.49 18.73
N ASN A 112 10.36 15.81 18.75
CA ASN A 112 11.39 16.48 19.55
C ASN A 112 11.10 16.44 21.06
N PHE A 113 9.84 16.30 21.47
CA PHE A 113 9.48 16.12 22.88
C PHE A 113 9.80 14.71 23.43
N LYS A 114 10.26 13.77 22.60
CA LYS A 114 10.65 12.40 23.01
C LYS A 114 12.17 12.24 23.22
N SER A 115 12.89 13.30 23.54
CA SER A 115 14.27 13.16 24.04
C SER A 115 14.27 12.34 25.34
N PRO A 116 15.18 11.36 25.50
CA PRO A 116 15.23 10.56 26.71
C PRO A 116 15.63 11.50 27.84
N SER A 117 14.72 11.68 28.81
CA SER A 117 15.07 12.24 30.11
C SER A 117 15.97 11.23 30.83
N SER A 118 17.23 11.12 30.42
CA SER A 118 18.29 10.62 31.28
C SER A 118 18.66 11.75 32.23
N LEU A 119 17.78 12.03 33.20
CA LEU A 119 18.14 12.75 34.40
C LEU A 119 18.09 11.76 35.55
N SER A 120 19.26 11.21 35.86
CA SER A 120 19.59 10.71 37.19
C SER A 120 19.27 11.80 38.20
N SER A 121 18.08 11.72 38.79
CA SER A 121 17.70 12.47 39.98
C SER A 121 17.67 11.49 41.13
N THR A 122 18.83 11.36 41.75
CA THR A 122 19.02 10.76 43.06
C THR A 122 18.32 11.67 44.08
N THR A 123 17.01 11.49 44.27
CA THR A 123 16.30 12.07 45.41
C THR A 123 16.38 11.11 46.58
N ASN A 124 17.30 11.43 47.47
CA ASN A 124 17.33 10.93 48.85
C ASN A 124 15.98 11.22 49.52
N CYS A 125 15.25 10.18 49.89
CA CYS A 125 14.26 10.23 50.95
C CYS A 125 14.83 9.51 52.19
N PRO A 126 14.72 10.10 53.39
CA PRO A 126 15.25 9.52 54.61
C PRO A 126 14.33 8.39 55.09
N ILE A 127 14.83 7.16 55.11
CA ILE A 127 14.22 6.06 55.86
C ILE A 127 14.93 5.99 57.21
N SER A 128 14.16 6.24 58.27
CA SER A 128 14.57 6.07 59.65
C SER A 128 14.94 4.61 59.96
N ASN A 129 16.05 4.47 60.68
CA ASN A 129 16.60 3.29 61.36
C ASN A 129 15.53 2.31 61.87
N THR A 130 15.73 0.99 61.95
CA THR A 130 16.61 0.35 62.95
C THR A 130 16.65 -1.17 62.68
N TYR A 131 17.82 -1.79 62.57
CA TYR A 131 18.34 -2.82 63.50
C TYR A 131 19.62 -3.49 62.97
N LEU A 132 20.56 -3.62 63.91
CA LEU A 132 21.92 -4.17 63.82
C LEU A 132 21.96 -5.64 63.40
N SER A 133 23.01 -6.00 62.62
CA SER A 133 24.04 -6.96 63.06
C SER A 133 25.25 -7.00 62.11
N ASN A 134 26.36 -6.36 62.54
CA ASN A 134 27.76 -6.82 62.56
C ASN A 134 28.00 -8.30 62.14
N ILE A 135 29.03 -8.77 61.40
CA ILE A 135 30.51 -8.51 61.31
C ILE A 135 31.08 -9.68 60.42
N PRO A 136 32.33 -9.73 59.85
CA PRO A 136 33.17 -8.74 59.15
C PRO A 136 33.88 -9.27 57.84
N ASN A 137 34.55 -8.35 57.13
CA ASN A 137 35.80 -8.42 56.34
C ASN A 137 36.34 -9.71 55.68
N SER A 138 36.69 -9.60 54.39
CA SER A 138 38.09 -9.66 53.90
C SER A 138 38.20 -9.25 52.42
N ASP A 139 39.09 -8.28 52.12
CA ASP A 139 40.17 -8.25 51.10
C ASP A 139 39.97 -9.05 49.78
N SER A 140 40.37 -8.65 48.57
CA SER A 140 41.26 -7.61 48.02
C SER A 140 41.19 -7.71 46.49
N VAL A 141 41.41 -6.59 45.77
CA VAL A 141 42.14 -6.46 44.48
C VAL A 141 41.79 -7.43 43.32
N ASP A 142 41.23 -6.92 42.21
CA ASP A 142 42.04 -6.74 40.97
C ASP A 142 41.31 -6.02 39.83
N LEU A 143 42.09 -5.27 39.05
CA LEU A 143 41.70 -4.63 37.80
C LEU A 143 41.47 -5.68 36.70
N SER A 144 40.35 -5.56 35.97
CA SER A 144 40.27 -6.12 34.62
C SER A 144 39.51 -5.19 33.67
N LEU A 145 40.27 -4.59 32.75
CA LEU A 145 39.80 -3.98 31.52
C LEU A 145 39.03 -5.02 30.69
N THR A 146 37.70 -4.97 30.72
CA THR A 146 36.86 -5.68 29.75
C THR A 146 36.73 -4.82 28.49
N SER A 147 37.44 -5.23 27.45
CA SER A 147 37.20 -4.82 26.07
C SER A 147 35.76 -5.11 25.67
N THR A 148 35.01 -4.07 25.32
CA THR A 148 33.73 -4.20 24.62
C THR A 148 33.95 -4.95 23.30
N PRO A 149 33.26 -6.07 23.04
CA PRO A 149 33.29 -6.68 21.73
C PRO A 149 32.54 -5.77 20.76
N LEU A 150 33.18 -5.37 19.65
CA LEU A 150 32.48 -4.80 18.51
C LEU A 150 31.53 -5.87 17.98
N THR A 151 30.24 -5.73 18.29
CA THR A 151 29.18 -6.54 17.70
C THR A 151 29.21 -6.33 16.20
N ALA A 152 29.59 -7.37 15.45
CA ALA A 152 29.53 -7.35 13.99
C ALA A 152 28.11 -6.96 13.55
N PRO A 153 27.95 -6.01 12.60
CA PRO A 153 26.63 -5.65 12.12
C PRO A 153 25.95 -6.88 11.55
N ASN A 154 24.71 -7.16 11.99
CA ASN A 154 23.86 -8.20 11.43
C ASN A 154 23.56 -7.87 9.96
N LEU A 155 24.39 -8.37 9.05
CA LEU A 155 24.20 -8.23 7.62
C LEU A 155 23.07 -9.14 7.17
N LEU A 156 22.09 -8.59 6.45
CA LEU A 156 21.05 -9.38 5.80
C LEU A 156 21.68 -10.39 4.81
N PRO A 157 21.04 -11.54 4.54
CA PRO A 157 21.35 -12.38 3.41
C PRO A 157 21.46 -11.57 2.09
N ILE A 158 22.40 -11.94 1.22
CA ILE A 158 22.62 -11.26 -0.07
C ILE A 158 21.34 -11.20 -0.91
N ASN A 159 20.51 -12.25 -0.85
CA ASN A 159 19.26 -12.33 -1.60
C ASN A 159 18.26 -11.25 -1.18
N ASP A 160 18.16 -10.94 0.11
CA ASP A 160 17.25 -9.92 0.63
C ASP A 160 17.60 -8.52 0.08
N TYR A 161 18.89 -8.26 -0.16
CA TYR A 161 19.32 -7.02 -0.82
C TYR A 161 18.93 -6.98 -2.30
N ILE A 162 19.03 -8.10 -3.01
CA ILE A 162 18.64 -8.18 -4.42
C ILE A 162 17.14 -7.87 -4.56
N ASP A 163 16.31 -8.45 -3.71
CA ASP A 163 14.86 -8.25 -3.73
C ASP A 163 14.50 -6.81 -3.33
N SER A 164 15.12 -6.29 -2.28
CA SER A 164 14.92 -4.90 -1.82
C SER A 164 15.27 -3.88 -2.90
N ILE A 165 16.40 -4.10 -3.60
CA ILE A 165 16.83 -3.25 -4.70
C ILE A 165 15.89 -3.38 -5.89
N SER A 166 15.51 -4.61 -6.28
CA SER A 166 14.60 -4.86 -7.42
C SER A 166 13.25 -4.16 -7.22
N ASN A 167 12.62 -4.36 -6.06
CA ASN A 167 11.35 -3.72 -5.72
C ASN A 167 11.45 -2.18 -5.74
N SER A 168 12.57 -1.63 -5.30
CA SER A 168 12.82 -0.19 -5.32
C SER A 168 12.98 0.36 -6.75
N VAL A 169 13.58 -0.41 -7.65
CA VAL A 169 13.71 -0.07 -9.07
C VAL A 169 12.35 -0.07 -9.77
N GLU A 170 11.55 -1.11 -9.56
CA GLU A 170 10.20 -1.23 -10.12
C GLU A 170 9.30 -0.06 -9.68
N LYS A 171 9.29 0.22 -8.38
CA LYS A 171 8.50 1.33 -7.81
C LYS A 171 8.91 2.69 -8.37
N PHE A 172 10.22 2.93 -8.54
CA PHE A 172 10.69 4.18 -9.17
C PHE A 172 10.24 4.28 -10.62
N SER A 173 10.27 3.16 -11.35
CA SER A 173 9.86 3.13 -12.75
C SER A 173 8.39 3.51 -12.91
N ILE A 174 7.50 2.89 -12.12
CA ILE A 174 6.05 3.19 -12.14
C ILE A 174 5.80 4.68 -11.83
N ASN A 175 6.49 5.23 -10.84
CA ASN A 175 6.29 6.62 -10.40
C ASN A 175 6.85 7.67 -11.37
N THR A 176 7.96 7.36 -12.06
CA THR A 176 8.70 8.36 -12.87
C THR A 176 8.41 8.23 -14.36
N PHE A 177 8.19 7.00 -14.81
CA PHE A 177 7.88 6.67 -16.18
C PHE A 177 6.50 6.02 -16.16
N THR A 178 5.46 6.86 -16.17
CA THR A 178 4.06 6.41 -16.24
C THR A 178 3.93 5.29 -17.27
N ASN A 179 3.63 4.08 -16.78
CA ASN A 179 3.42 2.86 -17.57
C ASN A 179 4.68 2.12 -18.09
N ILE A 180 5.88 2.42 -17.60
CA ILE A 180 7.05 1.57 -17.84
C ILE A 180 7.29 0.71 -16.60
N ILE A 181 7.17 -0.61 -16.74
CA ILE A 181 7.61 -1.58 -15.75
C ILE A 181 8.98 -2.11 -16.20
N LEU A 182 9.98 -2.01 -15.33
CA LEU A 182 11.30 -2.59 -15.53
C LEU A 182 11.32 -3.99 -14.94
N LYS A 183 11.80 -4.97 -15.71
CA LYS A 183 11.91 -6.37 -15.30
C LYS A 183 13.35 -6.69 -14.96
N ASN A 184 13.54 -7.38 -13.84
CA ASN A 184 14.84 -7.94 -13.48
C ASN A 184 15.30 -8.97 -14.54
N ASN A 185 16.60 -9.02 -14.81
CA ASN A 185 17.30 -9.75 -15.86
C ASN A 185 17.03 -9.30 -17.32
N ASP A 186 15.90 -8.65 -17.61
CA ASP A 186 15.63 -8.12 -18.95
C ASP A 186 16.11 -6.67 -19.10
N ASP A 187 15.66 -5.79 -18.20
CA ASP A 187 15.90 -4.35 -18.25
C ASP A 187 17.04 -3.89 -17.34
N TYR A 188 17.37 -4.72 -16.35
CA TYR A 188 18.52 -4.54 -15.50
C TYR A 188 18.91 -5.87 -14.86
N ALA A 189 20.17 -6.03 -14.49
CA ALA A 189 20.66 -7.14 -13.69
C ALA A 189 21.46 -6.62 -12.49
N ILE A 190 21.17 -7.13 -11.30
CA ILE A 190 21.85 -6.73 -10.05
C ILE A 190 22.93 -7.75 -9.73
N PHE A 191 24.13 -7.26 -9.44
CA PHE A 191 25.28 -8.06 -9.02
C PHE A 191 25.74 -7.55 -7.66
N LEU A 192 25.67 -8.42 -6.66
CA LEU A 192 26.22 -8.16 -5.33
C LEU A 192 27.40 -9.09 -5.10
N THR A 193 28.55 -8.55 -4.72
CA THR A 193 29.72 -9.32 -4.31
C THR A 193 30.09 -8.99 -2.88
N LEU A 194 30.34 -10.03 -2.08
CA LEU A 194 30.81 -9.90 -0.71
C LEU A 194 32.32 -10.17 -0.69
N LEU A 195 33.12 -9.12 -0.46
CA LEU A 195 34.57 -9.20 -0.35
C LEU A 195 34.99 -8.74 1.03
N HIS A 196 35.36 -9.71 1.88
CA HIS A 196 36.00 -9.48 3.18
C HIS A 196 35.27 -8.42 4.03
N ALA A 197 33.97 -8.63 4.24
CA ALA A 197 33.02 -7.75 4.94
C ALA A 197 32.56 -6.48 4.20
N ASN A 198 33.09 -6.17 3.01
CA ASN A 198 32.54 -5.12 2.15
C ASN A 198 31.58 -5.72 1.11
N ILE A 199 30.37 -5.16 1.04
CA ILE A 199 29.40 -5.51 0.00
C ILE A 199 29.56 -4.51 -1.16
N ASP A 200 30.05 -4.97 -2.32
CA ASP A 200 30.05 -4.20 -3.57
C ASP A 200 28.76 -4.52 -4.33
N GLY A 201 28.00 -3.49 -4.69
CA GLY A 201 26.77 -3.61 -5.44
C GLY A 201 26.88 -2.93 -6.79
N ARG A 202 26.49 -3.62 -7.84
CA ARG A 202 26.45 -3.09 -9.21
C ARG A 202 25.11 -3.42 -9.85
N ILE A 203 24.59 -2.49 -10.64
CA ILE A 203 23.42 -2.72 -11.47
C ILE A 203 23.80 -2.50 -12.92
N LYS A 204 23.62 -3.52 -13.76
CA LYS A 204 23.81 -3.45 -15.21
C LYS A 204 22.46 -3.11 -15.82
N CYS A 205 22.33 -1.94 -16.43
CA CYS A 205 21.14 -1.55 -17.17
C CYS A 205 21.04 -2.34 -18.49
N GLY A 206 19.83 -2.52 -19.02
CA GLY A 206 19.57 -3.15 -20.31
C GLY A 206 20.18 -2.41 -21.51
N CYS A 207 20.62 -1.15 -21.31
CA CYS A 207 21.48 -0.45 -22.27
C CYS A 207 22.98 -0.81 -22.15
N SER A 208 23.31 -1.87 -21.42
CA SER A 208 24.66 -2.37 -21.10
C SER A 208 25.51 -1.47 -20.18
N THR A 209 24.99 -0.37 -19.67
CA THR A 209 25.72 0.50 -18.72
C THR A 209 25.73 -0.14 -17.33
N THR A 210 26.93 -0.37 -16.78
CA THR A 210 27.10 -0.85 -15.40
C THR A 210 27.27 0.32 -14.44
N ILE A 211 26.43 0.38 -13.40
CA ILE A 211 26.39 1.48 -12.44
C ILE A 211 26.71 0.92 -11.06
N LYS A 212 27.71 1.51 -10.40
CA LYS A 212 28.07 1.17 -9.02
C LYS A 212 27.03 1.73 -8.05
N LEU A 213 26.58 0.90 -7.12
CA LEU A 213 25.65 1.26 -6.06
C LEU A 213 26.43 1.60 -4.80
N GLY A 214 26.16 2.77 -4.21
CA GLY A 214 26.78 3.16 -2.95
C GLY A 214 26.13 2.43 -1.79
N PHE A 215 26.87 1.58 -1.07
CA PHE A 215 26.37 0.95 0.15
C PHE A 215 26.39 1.94 1.32
N ARG A 216 25.27 2.04 2.05
CA ARG A 216 25.12 2.92 3.22
C ARG A 216 25.08 2.07 4.48
N LEU A 217 26.23 1.99 5.16
CA LEU A 217 26.41 1.19 6.37
C LEU A 217 25.33 1.48 7.44
N ASN A 218 25.09 2.77 7.73
CA ASN A 218 24.13 3.20 8.76
C ASN A 218 22.67 2.80 8.49
N ARG A 219 22.34 2.43 7.25
CA ARG A 219 20.98 2.03 6.85
C ARG A 219 20.93 0.62 6.28
N ASN A 220 22.04 -0.11 6.34
CA ASN A 220 22.19 -1.44 5.77
C ASN A 220 21.50 -1.56 4.40
N SER A 221 21.81 -0.64 3.46
CA SER A 221 21.08 -0.54 2.19
C SER A 221 21.91 0.08 1.07
N PHE A 222 21.55 -0.22 -0.18
CA PHE A 222 22.17 0.34 -1.37
C PHE A 222 21.46 1.60 -1.86
N GLN A 223 22.24 2.61 -2.26
CA GLN A 223 21.73 3.85 -2.83
C GLN A 223 21.53 3.72 -4.35
N LEU A 224 20.26 3.83 -4.77
CA LEU A 224 19.87 3.72 -6.19
C LEU A 224 19.88 5.04 -6.97
N SER A 225 20.25 6.16 -6.34
CA SER A 225 20.17 7.48 -6.99
C SER A 225 21.00 7.56 -8.28
N SER A 226 22.14 6.87 -8.35
CA SER A 226 22.99 6.85 -9.55
C SER A 226 22.31 6.12 -10.71
N TYR A 227 21.60 5.03 -10.42
CA TYR A 227 20.81 4.29 -11.41
C TYR A 227 19.60 5.11 -11.88
N PHE A 228 18.87 5.73 -10.95
CA PHE A 228 17.75 6.60 -11.29
C PHE A 228 18.17 7.85 -12.08
N LYS A 229 19.34 8.42 -11.78
CA LYS A 229 19.94 9.49 -12.59
C LYS A 229 20.24 9.02 -14.00
N HIS A 230 20.76 7.79 -14.16
CA HIS A 230 21.01 7.20 -15.48
C HIS A 230 19.71 6.97 -16.26
N LEU A 231 18.62 6.52 -15.63
CA LEU A 231 17.33 6.36 -16.29
C LEU A 231 16.69 7.70 -16.68
N LYS A 232 16.81 8.73 -15.82
CA LYS A 232 16.20 10.05 -16.01
C LYS A 232 16.94 10.91 -17.02
N ASN A 233 18.28 10.87 -16.99
CA ASN A 233 19.10 11.57 -17.97
C ASN A 233 18.99 10.78 -19.28
N SER A 234 18.38 11.40 -20.29
CA SER A 234 17.76 10.84 -21.50
C SER A 234 18.71 10.13 -22.48
N HIS A 235 19.82 9.55 -22.03
CA HIS A 235 20.73 8.74 -22.86
C HIS A 235 20.60 7.23 -22.62
N CYS A 236 19.74 6.77 -21.71
CA CYS A 236 19.45 5.35 -21.58
C CYS A 236 18.70 4.86 -22.83
N SER A 237 19.40 4.15 -23.72
CA SER A 237 18.83 3.64 -24.98
C SER A 237 17.69 2.64 -24.75
N MET A 238 17.71 1.89 -23.64
CA MET A 238 16.64 0.97 -23.27
C MET A 238 15.33 1.71 -22.96
N ILE A 239 15.37 2.80 -22.17
CA ILE A 239 14.17 3.61 -21.88
C ILE A 239 13.64 4.28 -23.15
N LYS A 240 14.51 4.76 -24.04
CA LYS A 240 14.09 5.32 -25.33
C LYS A 240 13.30 4.30 -26.16
N LYS A 241 13.85 3.09 -26.31
CA LYS A 241 13.21 2.00 -27.06
C LYS A 241 11.84 1.65 -26.45
N LYS A 242 11.73 1.52 -25.13
CA LYS A 242 10.44 1.21 -24.47
C LYS A 242 9.40 2.31 -24.65
N LYS A 243 9.79 3.58 -24.53
CA LYS A 243 8.88 4.71 -24.80
C LYS A 243 8.39 4.69 -26.25
N GLN A 244 9.29 4.43 -27.19
CA GLN A 244 8.94 4.35 -28.60
C GLN A 244 7.93 3.22 -28.88
N VAL A 245 8.18 2.00 -28.37
CA VAL A 245 7.25 0.87 -28.51
C VAL A 245 5.88 1.19 -27.90
N LEU A 246 5.85 1.90 -26.77
CA LEU A 246 4.60 2.28 -26.12
C LEU A 246 3.81 3.30 -26.96
N ILE A 247 4.48 4.28 -27.58
CA ILE A 247 3.87 5.24 -28.51
C ILE A 247 3.35 4.52 -29.77
N GLU A 248 4.14 3.62 -30.33
CA GLU A 248 3.75 2.82 -31.50
C GLU A 248 2.50 1.97 -31.23
N ASN A 249 2.40 1.37 -30.04
CA ASN A 249 1.22 0.60 -29.63
C ASN A 249 -0.01 1.49 -29.39
N LEU A 250 0.16 2.69 -28.81
CA LEU A 250 -0.94 3.65 -28.66
C LEU A 250 -1.48 4.11 -30.02
N ASN A 251 -0.59 4.42 -30.97
CA ASN A 251 -0.98 4.84 -32.31
C ASN A 251 -1.68 3.72 -33.09
N LYS A 252 -1.24 2.47 -32.96
CA LYS A 252 -1.92 1.31 -33.57
C LYS A 252 -3.34 1.11 -33.03
N ASN A 253 -3.54 1.32 -31.74
CA ASN A 253 -4.87 1.18 -31.13
C ASN A 253 -5.83 2.31 -31.52
N ASN A 254 -5.31 3.52 -31.77
CA ASN A 254 -6.13 4.64 -32.22
C ASN A 254 -6.52 4.49 -33.70
N ASN A 255 -5.62 4.00 -34.55
CA ASN A 255 -5.94 3.79 -35.97
C ASN A 255 -6.90 2.61 -36.21
N LEU A 256 -7.00 1.66 -35.28
CA LEU A 256 -8.01 0.59 -35.35
C LEU A 256 -9.45 1.10 -35.10
N SER A 257 -9.61 2.33 -34.62
CA SER A 257 -10.91 2.96 -34.40
C SER A 257 -11.45 3.69 -35.63
N ASP A 258 -10.59 4.06 -36.59
CA ASP A 258 -11.00 4.78 -37.82
C ASP A 258 -11.37 3.84 -38.97
N ASP A 259 -10.89 2.59 -38.96
CA ASP A 259 -11.25 1.57 -39.98
C ASP A 259 -12.68 1.02 -39.82
N LEU A 260 -13.46 1.49 -38.84
CA LEU A 260 -14.89 1.15 -38.66
C LEU A 260 -15.86 2.24 -39.14
N LEU A 261 -15.37 3.33 -39.74
CA LEU A 261 -16.20 4.44 -40.26
C LEU A 261 -16.00 4.75 -41.75
N GLN A 262 -15.51 3.81 -42.56
CA GLN A 262 -15.50 3.96 -44.02
C GLN A 262 -16.45 2.96 -44.69
N ASN A 263 -17.74 3.32 -44.70
CA ASN A 263 -18.72 2.90 -45.69
C ASN A 263 -19.85 3.92 -45.68
N GLU A 264 -19.62 5.11 -46.24
CA GLU A 264 -20.65 5.83 -46.99
C GLU A 264 -20.00 6.59 -48.15
N ASP A 265 -20.49 6.28 -49.34
CA ASP A 265 -20.17 6.90 -50.61
C ASP A 265 -20.53 8.40 -50.59
N PHE A 266 -19.57 9.27 -50.90
CA PHE A 266 -19.88 10.56 -51.51
C PHE A 266 -18.91 10.88 -52.65
N ARG A 267 -19.51 11.14 -53.81
CA ARG A 267 -18.88 11.42 -55.10
C ARG A 267 -18.17 12.76 -55.14
N ASP A 268 -17.12 12.79 -55.98
CA ASP A 268 -16.67 13.86 -56.87
C ASP A 268 -17.00 15.32 -56.51
N MET A 269 -15.95 16.12 -56.32
CA MET A 269 -15.68 17.25 -57.21
C MET A 269 -14.17 17.53 -57.22
N ASN A 270 -13.61 17.50 -58.44
CA ASN A 270 -12.33 18.09 -58.76
C ASN A 270 -12.38 19.60 -58.48
N ASP A 271 -11.28 20.17 -57.98
CA ASP A 271 -10.78 21.40 -58.59
C ASP A 271 -9.27 21.53 -58.39
N ASP A 272 -8.61 21.70 -59.53
CA ASP A 272 -7.26 22.19 -59.73
C ASP A 272 -7.06 23.53 -59.01
N THR A 273 -5.93 23.69 -58.31
CA THR A 273 -4.99 24.79 -58.57
C THR A 273 -3.64 24.46 -57.96
N GLY A 274 -2.62 24.35 -58.81
CA GLY A 274 -1.23 24.33 -58.38
C GLY A 274 -0.73 25.73 -58.02
N TYR A 275 0.26 25.78 -57.13
CA TYR A 275 1.32 26.79 -57.14
C TYR A 275 2.62 26.16 -56.62
N GLU A 276 3.68 26.46 -57.34
CA GLU A 276 5.07 26.05 -57.15
C GLU A 276 5.73 26.74 -55.94
N GLU A 277 6.80 26.07 -55.48
CA GLU A 277 8.05 26.55 -54.88
C GLU A 277 8.14 27.98 -54.30
N ASP A 278 8.65 28.09 -53.08
CA ASP A 278 9.99 28.66 -52.92
C ASP A 278 10.62 28.38 -51.56
N SER A 279 11.84 27.85 -51.65
CA SER A 279 12.83 27.72 -50.60
C SER A 279 13.51 29.07 -50.35
N LEU A 280 13.65 29.50 -49.10
CA LEU A 280 14.77 30.36 -48.69
C LEU A 280 15.25 29.99 -47.29
N ASN A 281 16.53 29.61 -47.26
CA ASN A 281 17.39 29.65 -46.09
C ASN A 281 17.44 31.08 -45.54
N ASP A 282 17.58 31.21 -44.21
CA ASP A 282 18.54 32.18 -43.69
C ASP A 282 19.05 31.82 -42.29
N ASP A 283 20.33 32.11 -42.14
CA ASP A 283 21.25 31.73 -41.08
C ASP A 283 21.13 32.56 -39.80
N ASN A 284 21.69 32.00 -38.72
CA ASN A 284 22.41 32.68 -37.64
C ASN A 284 21.70 33.79 -36.84
N ASN A 285 21.42 33.51 -35.56
CA ASN A 285 22.15 34.27 -34.54
C ASN A 285 22.19 33.61 -33.15
N SER A 286 23.42 33.47 -32.68
CA SER A 286 23.79 33.08 -31.34
C SER A 286 23.47 34.19 -30.33
N SER A 287 22.85 33.84 -29.20
CA SER A 287 22.99 34.63 -27.97
C SER A 287 22.90 33.72 -26.75
N GLN A 288 24.02 33.68 -26.02
CA GLN A 288 24.15 33.07 -24.71
C GLN A 288 23.24 33.82 -23.72
N ILE A 289 22.28 33.10 -23.14
CA ILE A 289 21.62 33.53 -21.91
C ILE A 289 21.88 32.44 -20.87
N THR A 290 22.76 32.77 -19.92
CA THR A 290 23.03 32.05 -18.68
C THR A 290 21.81 32.14 -17.76
N ALA A 291 20.93 31.14 -17.82
CA ALA A 291 19.86 30.95 -16.85
C ALA A 291 20.25 29.85 -15.84
N ASN A 292 20.76 30.28 -14.68
CA ASN A 292 20.86 29.46 -13.48
C ASN A 292 19.45 28.95 -13.11
N THR A 293 19.17 27.69 -13.42
CA THR A 293 17.93 27.02 -13.04
C THR A 293 18.23 25.97 -11.99
N SER A 294 18.02 26.34 -10.73
CA SER A 294 18.03 25.46 -9.56
C SER A 294 16.81 24.52 -9.61
N ILE A 295 16.97 23.37 -10.29
CA ILE A 295 15.93 22.33 -10.33
C ILE A 295 15.93 21.55 -9.00
N SER A 296 15.09 22.05 -8.09
CA SER A 296 14.09 21.34 -7.26
C SER A 296 14.36 19.88 -6.88
N ARG A 297 14.59 19.68 -5.57
CA ARG A 297 14.63 18.42 -4.83
C ARG A 297 13.22 18.00 -4.37
N ASN A 298 12.30 17.61 -5.25
CA ASN A 298 10.92 17.28 -4.81
C ASN A 298 10.47 15.80 -4.89
N SER A 299 11.32 14.87 -5.34
CA SER A 299 10.89 13.46 -5.50
C SER A 299 11.03 12.59 -4.23
N CYS A 300 11.66 13.10 -3.16
CA CYS A 300 11.88 12.36 -1.90
C CYS A 300 10.89 12.73 -0.78
N SER A 301 10.03 13.73 -1.01
CA SER A 301 9.13 14.26 0.01
C SER A 301 7.89 13.37 0.23
N ILE A 302 7.31 12.82 -0.84
CA ILE A 302 6.01 12.14 -0.80
C ILE A 302 6.03 10.86 0.06
N VAL A 303 7.12 10.07 0.00
CA VAL A 303 7.27 8.85 0.83
C VAL A 303 7.56 9.20 2.30
N PHE A 304 8.23 10.32 2.55
CA PHE A 304 8.52 10.79 3.91
C PHE A 304 7.29 11.39 4.59
N HIS A 305 6.39 12.04 3.83
CA HIS A 305 5.12 12.58 4.33
C HIS A 305 4.14 11.47 4.75
N TYR A 306 4.10 10.35 4.03
CA TYR A 306 3.24 9.20 4.37
C TYR A 306 3.67 8.50 5.67
N LEU A 307 4.98 8.38 5.92
CA LEU A 307 5.52 7.81 7.18
C LEU A 307 5.35 8.74 8.38
N ILE A 308 5.24 10.04 8.13
CA ILE A 308 5.13 11.08 9.15
C ILE A 308 3.68 11.16 9.64
N ALA A 309 2.68 11.23 8.76
CA ALA A 309 1.26 11.22 9.14
C ALA A 309 0.85 10.02 10.02
N MET A 310 1.50 8.87 9.82
CA MET A 310 1.27 7.65 10.61
C MET A 310 1.74 7.75 12.07
N ALA A 311 2.77 8.54 12.37
CA ALA A 311 3.33 8.66 13.73
C ALA A 311 2.46 9.52 14.67
N SER A 312 1.54 10.32 14.11
CA SER A 312 0.53 11.05 14.91
C SER A 312 -0.58 10.12 15.39
N MET A 313 -0.91 9.11 14.59
CA MET A 313 -1.97 8.15 14.85
C MET A 313 -1.61 7.19 15.97
N GLU A 314 -0.34 6.75 16.06
CA GLU A 314 0.15 5.94 17.18
C GLU A 314 -0.08 6.59 18.55
N ARG A 315 -0.03 7.93 18.69
CA ARG A 315 -0.12 8.60 20.00
C ARG A 315 -1.55 8.74 20.53
N GLU A 316 -2.51 9.04 19.67
CA GLU A 316 -3.93 9.12 20.09
C GLU A 316 -4.56 7.76 20.27
N LEU A 317 -4.12 6.79 19.47
CA LEU A 317 -4.56 5.43 19.61
C LEU A 317 -3.86 4.71 20.76
N LEU A 318 -2.71 5.18 21.26
CA LEU A 318 -1.94 4.48 22.30
C LEU A 318 -2.79 4.04 23.51
N PRO A 319 -3.68 4.90 24.08
CA PRO A 319 -4.55 4.50 25.19
C PRO A 319 -5.61 3.45 24.79
N PHE A 320 -6.07 3.47 23.54
CA PHE A 320 -7.07 2.53 23.01
C PHE A 320 -6.43 1.22 22.50
N LEU A 321 -5.16 1.28 22.09
CA LEU A 321 -4.42 0.17 21.48
C LEU A 321 -3.90 -0.84 22.49
N GLU A 322 -3.68 -0.42 23.74
CA GLU A 322 -3.22 -1.33 24.81
C GLU A 322 -4.17 -2.52 25.00
N ASN A 323 -5.47 -2.34 24.72
CA ASN A 323 -6.49 -3.40 24.85
C ASN A 323 -7.17 -3.77 23.52
N ILE A 324 -6.75 -3.25 22.38
CA ILE A 324 -7.49 -3.46 21.12
C ILE A 324 -7.53 -4.93 20.68
N SER A 325 -6.58 -5.74 21.14
CA SER A 325 -6.53 -7.18 20.91
C SER A 325 -7.59 -7.96 21.70
N SER A 326 -8.10 -7.39 22.80
CA SER A 326 -9.16 -7.98 23.62
C SER A 326 -10.56 -7.55 23.17
N TYR A 327 -10.67 -6.49 22.35
CA TYR A 327 -11.95 -6.04 21.83
C TYR A 327 -12.58 -7.09 20.93
N SER A 328 -13.81 -7.45 21.26
CA SER A 328 -14.62 -8.42 20.54
C SER A 328 -16.08 -8.00 20.49
N ASP A 329 -16.77 -8.41 19.42
CA ASP A 329 -18.20 -8.21 19.21
C ASP A 329 -18.59 -6.72 19.38
N ASP A 330 -19.59 -6.40 20.21
CA ASP A 330 -20.12 -5.04 20.37
C ASP A 330 -19.07 -4.01 20.78
N VAL A 331 -18.10 -4.39 21.60
CA VAL A 331 -17.01 -3.50 22.03
C VAL A 331 -16.11 -3.13 20.86
N PHE A 332 -15.86 -4.10 19.97
CA PHE A 332 -15.10 -3.85 18.75
C PHE A 332 -15.86 -2.92 17.80
N TYR A 333 -17.16 -3.15 17.61
CA TYR A 333 -17.98 -2.28 16.77
C TYR A 333 -18.10 -0.86 17.32
N ALA A 334 -18.30 -0.70 18.64
CA ALA A 334 -18.30 0.61 19.27
C ALA A 334 -16.98 1.37 19.05
N PHE A 335 -15.86 0.66 19.17
CA PHE A 335 -14.54 1.24 18.90
C PHE A 335 -14.38 1.66 17.42
N VAL A 336 -14.78 0.79 16.47
CA VAL A 336 -14.73 1.11 15.04
C VAL A 336 -15.63 2.31 14.74
N LYS A 337 -16.83 2.35 15.32
CA LYS A 337 -17.79 3.43 15.18
C LYS A 337 -17.21 4.77 15.63
N GLU A 338 -16.57 4.80 16.80
CA GLU A 338 -15.92 6.00 17.32
C GLU A 338 -14.72 6.42 16.46
N PHE A 339 -13.96 5.47 15.93
CA PHE A 339 -12.69 5.74 15.26
C PHE A 339 -12.82 6.05 13.77
N VAL A 340 -13.61 5.29 13.02
CA VAL A 340 -13.81 5.45 11.57
C VAL A 340 -15.21 5.88 11.18
N GLY A 341 -16.22 5.57 12.01
CA GLY A 341 -17.60 6.00 11.80
C GLY A 341 -18.62 4.86 11.73
N ASP A 342 -19.89 5.26 11.81
CA ASP A 342 -21.06 4.38 11.85
C ASP A 342 -21.16 3.44 10.65
N VAL A 343 -20.95 3.97 9.43
CA VAL A 343 -21.10 3.21 8.20
C VAL A 343 -20.01 2.14 8.10
N GLU A 344 -18.78 2.51 8.42
CA GLU A 344 -17.63 1.63 8.46
C GLU A 344 -17.81 0.51 9.49
N SER A 345 -18.34 0.82 10.69
CA SER A 345 -18.67 -0.17 11.71
C SER A 345 -19.73 -1.16 11.21
N GLU A 346 -20.81 -0.68 10.61
CA GLU A 346 -21.90 -1.52 10.10
C GLU A 346 -21.43 -2.43 8.95
N ILE A 347 -20.51 -1.95 8.10
CA ILE A 347 -19.83 -2.77 7.08
C ILE A 347 -19.10 -3.95 7.73
N LEU A 348 -18.39 -3.73 8.83
CA LEU A 348 -17.69 -4.82 9.53
C LEU A 348 -18.67 -5.77 10.24
N GLU A 349 -19.74 -5.22 10.82
CA GLU A 349 -20.77 -5.97 11.54
C GLU A 349 -21.51 -6.94 10.63
N ILE A 350 -21.95 -6.49 9.45
CA ILE A 350 -22.71 -7.32 8.51
C ILE A 350 -21.89 -8.50 7.96
N GLN A 351 -20.56 -8.35 7.95
CA GLN A 351 -19.60 -9.38 7.57
C GLN A 351 -19.14 -10.24 8.76
N ARG A 352 -19.67 -10.00 9.96
CA ARG A 352 -19.29 -10.65 11.22
C ARG A 352 -17.78 -10.54 11.53
N ILE A 353 -17.18 -9.44 11.11
CA ILE A 353 -15.79 -9.10 11.44
C ILE A 353 -15.81 -8.52 12.85
N LYS A 354 -15.70 -9.40 13.85
CA LYS A 354 -15.97 -9.05 15.25
C LYS A 354 -14.74 -8.69 16.09
N ASN A 355 -13.55 -8.68 15.50
CA ASN A 355 -12.33 -8.27 16.19
C ASN A 355 -11.23 -7.92 15.19
N VAL A 356 -10.16 -7.29 15.70
CA VAL A 356 -9.00 -6.89 14.88
C VAL A 356 -8.34 -8.07 14.18
N ARG A 357 -8.22 -9.23 14.83
CA ARG A 357 -7.57 -10.39 14.22
C ARG A 357 -8.28 -10.85 12.96
N ILE A 358 -9.61 -10.94 12.98
CA ILE A 358 -10.42 -11.29 11.81
C ILE A 358 -10.30 -10.20 10.76
N LEU A 359 -10.44 -8.92 11.15
CA LEU A 359 -10.32 -7.79 10.22
C LEU A 359 -9.01 -7.81 9.44
N LEU A 360 -7.89 -8.08 10.12
CA LEU A 360 -6.57 -8.13 9.48
C LEU A 360 -6.38 -9.33 8.54
N GLN A 361 -7.18 -10.38 8.70
CA GLN A 361 -7.18 -11.58 7.85
C GLN A 361 -8.12 -11.45 6.64
N VAL A 362 -9.07 -10.52 6.68
CA VAL A 362 -10.01 -10.29 5.57
C VAL A 362 -9.25 -9.63 4.40
N PRO A 363 -9.26 -10.25 3.20
CA PRO A 363 -8.53 -9.72 2.04
C PRO A 363 -9.20 -8.48 1.47
N ASP A 364 -10.53 -8.45 1.47
CA ASP A 364 -11.35 -7.35 0.97
C ASP A 364 -12.57 -7.17 1.89
N VAL A 365 -12.57 -6.06 2.63
CA VAL A 365 -13.68 -5.67 3.52
C VAL A 365 -14.91 -5.16 2.76
N PHE A 366 -14.82 -5.03 1.44
CA PHE A 366 -15.91 -4.56 0.59
C PHE A 366 -16.62 -5.69 -0.16
N ILE A 367 -16.27 -6.95 0.12
CA ILE A 367 -16.94 -8.12 -0.46
C ILE A 367 -18.45 -8.17 -0.15
N PHE A 368 -18.90 -7.49 0.91
CA PHE A 368 -20.33 -7.37 1.24
C PHE A 368 -21.18 -6.76 0.11
N LEU A 369 -20.56 -6.00 -0.81
CA LEU A 369 -21.27 -5.46 -1.98
C LEU A 369 -21.86 -6.54 -2.88
N GLN A 370 -21.27 -7.73 -2.89
CA GLN A 370 -21.74 -8.88 -3.66
C GLN A 370 -22.97 -9.53 -3.04
N ILE A 371 -23.29 -9.23 -1.77
CA ILE A 371 -24.41 -9.84 -1.07
C ILE A 371 -25.71 -9.16 -1.51
N ASN A 372 -26.61 -9.93 -2.11
CA ASN A 372 -27.93 -9.47 -2.50
C ASN A 372 -28.95 -9.76 -1.39
N SER A 373 -29.00 -8.89 -0.38
CA SER A 373 -30.00 -8.94 0.70
C SER A 373 -30.67 -7.59 0.88
N LYS A 374 -31.98 -7.59 1.17
CA LYS A 374 -32.75 -6.38 1.49
C LYS A 374 -32.18 -5.65 2.71
N ASP A 375 -31.66 -6.40 3.67
CA ASP A 375 -31.10 -5.86 4.91
C ASP A 375 -29.82 -5.05 4.65
N ILE A 376 -29.14 -5.30 3.52
CA ILE A 376 -27.89 -4.66 3.13
C ILE A 376 -28.12 -3.47 2.20
N LEU A 377 -29.31 -3.34 1.58
CA LEU A 377 -29.59 -2.27 0.62
C LEU A 377 -29.42 -0.87 1.24
N LYS A 378 -29.96 -0.66 2.44
CA LYS A 378 -29.81 0.62 3.16
C LYS A 378 -28.35 0.95 3.43
N LEU A 379 -27.55 -0.05 3.79
CA LEU A 379 -26.11 0.13 4.00
C LEU A 379 -25.41 0.49 2.68
N LYS A 380 -25.76 -0.19 1.57
CA LYS A 380 -25.23 0.10 0.24
C LYS A 380 -25.54 1.52 -0.23
N GLU A 381 -26.77 1.99 -0.05
CA GLU A 381 -27.18 3.36 -0.40
C GLU A 381 -26.38 4.42 0.36
N ARG A 382 -26.09 4.21 1.65
CA ARG A 382 -25.24 5.12 2.42
C ARG A 382 -23.77 4.98 2.08
N ALA A 383 -23.29 3.76 1.82
CA ALA A 383 -21.88 3.47 1.63
C ALA A 383 -21.36 3.72 0.21
N CYS A 384 -22.25 3.77 -0.77
CA CYS A 384 -21.92 3.81 -2.19
C CYS A 384 -22.68 4.91 -2.93
N PHE A 385 -22.12 5.31 -4.07
CA PHE A 385 -22.87 5.88 -5.17
C PHE A 385 -23.56 4.77 -5.96
N VAL A 386 -24.82 4.99 -6.31
CA VAL A 386 -25.57 4.12 -7.21
C VAL A 386 -25.51 4.72 -8.61
N THR A 387 -24.88 4.00 -9.55
CA THR A 387 -24.84 4.45 -10.95
C THR A 387 -26.18 4.24 -11.63
N ASN A 388 -26.38 4.88 -12.78
CA ASN A 388 -27.59 4.67 -13.58
C ASN A 388 -27.78 3.20 -14.02
N ASP A 389 -26.68 2.45 -14.13
CA ASP A 389 -26.67 1.01 -14.44
C ASP A 389 -26.86 0.12 -13.19
N LEU A 390 -27.29 0.71 -12.06
CA LEU A 390 -27.50 0.04 -10.77
C LEU A 390 -26.23 -0.60 -10.18
N GLN A 391 -25.04 -0.13 -10.57
CA GLN A 391 -23.79 -0.54 -9.96
C GLN A 391 -23.51 0.29 -8.70
N TYR A 392 -22.95 -0.37 -7.68
CA TYR A 392 -22.57 0.27 -6.42
C TYR A 392 -21.07 0.59 -6.44
N ILE A 393 -20.73 1.87 -6.35
CA ILE A 393 -19.35 2.35 -6.25
C ILE A 393 -19.14 2.96 -4.87
N ILE A 394 -18.19 2.42 -4.10
CA ILE A 394 -17.94 2.84 -2.72
C ILE A 394 -17.55 4.32 -2.67
N ARG A 395 -18.14 5.07 -1.74
CA ARG A 395 -17.76 6.47 -1.52
C ARG A 395 -16.27 6.53 -1.14
N PRO A 396 -15.45 7.37 -1.81
CA PRO A 396 -14.00 7.37 -1.60
C PRO A 396 -13.56 7.59 -0.16
N GLY A 397 -14.28 8.41 0.61
CA GLY A 397 -14.01 8.64 2.04
C GLY A 397 -14.16 7.37 2.88
N ILE A 398 -15.23 6.59 2.69
CA ILE A 398 -15.44 5.31 3.39
C ILE A 398 -14.31 4.33 3.08
N LYS A 399 -13.94 4.24 1.79
CA LYS A 399 -12.83 3.39 1.36
C LYS A 399 -11.53 3.78 2.05
N SER A 400 -11.20 5.08 2.01
CA SER A 400 -10.00 5.62 2.62
C SER A 400 -9.96 5.42 4.14
N ASN A 401 -11.10 5.62 4.83
CA ASN A 401 -11.23 5.43 6.28
C ASN A 401 -10.89 4.00 6.70
N LEU A 402 -11.51 3.00 6.07
CA LEU A 402 -11.29 1.59 6.38
C LEU A 402 -9.88 1.14 6.01
N GLU A 403 -9.37 1.51 4.84
CA GLU A 403 -8.00 1.17 4.43
C GLU A 403 -6.96 1.74 5.40
N GLN A 404 -7.12 3.00 5.79
CA GLN A 404 -6.23 3.65 6.75
C GLN A 404 -6.30 2.95 8.12
N PHE A 405 -7.50 2.66 8.60
CA PHE A 405 -7.70 1.96 9.86
C PHE A 405 -7.02 0.60 9.88
N ILE A 406 -7.23 -0.22 8.84
CA ILE A 406 -6.59 -1.54 8.70
C ILE A 406 -5.06 -1.40 8.67
N GLU A 407 -4.52 -0.46 7.89
CA GLU A 407 -3.08 -0.24 7.79
C GLU A 407 -2.47 0.19 9.12
N THR A 408 -3.21 0.98 9.90
CA THR A 408 -2.81 1.41 11.25
C THR A 408 -2.71 0.24 12.20
N LEU A 409 -3.74 -0.61 12.22
CA LEU A 409 -3.74 -1.84 13.01
C LEU A 409 -2.59 -2.75 12.59
N ARG A 410 -2.34 -2.94 11.29
CA ARG A 410 -1.20 -3.74 10.80
C ARG A 410 0.14 -3.21 11.32
N LYS A 411 0.35 -1.89 11.32
CA LYS A 411 1.60 -1.32 11.82
C LYS A 411 1.73 -1.48 13.32
N TYR A 412 0.66 -1.23 14.07
CA TYR A 412 0.65 -1.46 15.52
C TYR A 412 1.02 -2.89 15.87
N TYR A 413 0.40 -3.89 15.22
CA TYR A 413 0.73 -5.29 15.48
C TYR A 413 2.17 -5.63 15.08
N LYS A 414 2.68 -5.08 13.97
CA LYS A 414 4.10 -5.24 13.58
C LYS A 414 5.08 -4.62 14.58
N SER A 415 4.73 -3.49 15.20
CA SER A 415 5.59 -2.85 16.21
C SER A 415 5.54 -3.55 17.57
N THR A 416 4.41 -4.18 17.90
CA THR A 416 4.20 -4.84 19.20
C THR A 416 4.61 -6.32 19.16
N SER A 417 4.55 -6.99 18.01
CA SER A 417 4.98 -8.38 17.87
C SER A 417 6.48 -8.48 17.52
N ASN A 418 7.33 -8.51 18.55
CA ASN A 418 8.69 -9.09 18.42
C ASN A 418 8.68 -10.63 18.44
N ASN A 419 7.50 -11.27 18.48
CA ASN A 419 7.34 -12.73 18.42
C ASN A 419 6.71 -13.16 17.10
N GLU A 420 7.37 -14.14 16.48
CA GLU A 420 7.11 -14.73 15.17
C GLU A 420 5.68 -15.27 15.01
N ASN A 421 5.22 -15.33 13.75
CA ASN A 421 3.99 -15.95 13.22
C ASN A 421 2.84 -15.02 12.78
N PHE A 422 3.14 -13.88 12.15
CA PHE A 422 2.16 -13.20 11.30
C PHE A 422 2.45 -13.48 9.81
N VAL A 423 2.00 -14.64 9.33
CA VAL A 423 2.11 -15.03 7.91
C VAL A 423 1.02 -14.32 7.11
N SER A 424 1.47 -13.44 6.23
CA SER A 424 0.66 -12.75 5.23
C SER A 424 0.45 -13.66 4.02
N SER A 425 -0.79 -14.04 3.73
CA SER A 425 -1.14 -14.81 2.53
C SER A 425 -2.31 -14.15 1.79
N GLN A 426 -2.02 -13.56 0.63
CA GLN A 426 -2.97 -13.35 -0.48
C GLN A 426 -3.02 -14.69 -1.27
N THR A 427 -4.09 -15.19 -1.90
CA THR A 427 -4.96 -14.59 -2.94
C THR A 427 -6.15 -15.56 -3.24
N THR A 428 -7.34 -14.99 -3.49
CA THR A 428 -8.52 -15.42 -4.32
C THR A 428 -8.88 -16.92 -4.51
N ALA A 429 -10.04 -17.43 -4.05
CA ALA A 429 -11.43 -17.24 -4.52
C ALA A 429 -11.84 -18.09 -5.75
N ASN A 430 -12.42 -19.28 -5.50
CA ASN A 430 -13.70 -19.78 -6.04
C ASN A 430 -13.93 -21.23 -5.53
N VAL A 431 -15.19 -21.72 -5.57
CA VAL A 431 -15.67 -23.06 -5.13
C VAL A 431 -16.15 -23.14 -3.67
N ILE A 432 -17.25 -22.45 -3.35
CA ILE A 432 -18.00 -22.63 -2.09
C ILE A 432 -19.34 -23.30 -2.39
N LYS A 433 -19.32 -24.61 -2.67
CA LYS A 433 -20.48 -25.50 -2.45
C LYS A 433 -20.09 -26.92 -1.98
N GLU A 434 -18.83 -27.36 -2.12
CA GLU A 434 -18.34 -28.67 -1.66
C GLU A 434 -17.54 -28.64 -0.32
N THR A 435 -17.29 -27.45 0.22
CA THR A 435 -16.36 -27.23 1.35
C THR A 435 -16.86 -27.76 2.70
N THR A 436 -18.18 -27.90 2.90
CA THR A 436 -18.75 -28.38 4.16
C THR A 436 -18.46 -29.86 4.43
N HIS A 437 -18.34 -30.70 3.38
CA HIS A 437 -17.99 -32.11 3.54
C HIS A 437 -16.47 -32.32 3.74
N CYS A 438 -15.65 -31.46 3.12
CA CYS A 438 -14.19 -31.54 3.19
C CYS A 438 -13.63 -31.11 4.56
N MET A 439 -14.26 -30.14 5.21
CA MET A 439 -13.85 -29.70 6.55
C MET A 439 -14.07 -30.77 7.63
N CYS A 440 -15.13 -31.59 7.51
CA CYS A 440 -15.33 -32.75 8.39
C CYS A 440 -14.19 -33.76 8.26
N HIS A 441 -13.70 -34.00 7.04
CA HIS A 441 -12.57 -34.90 6.80
C HIS A 441 -11.26 -34.38 7.41
N LEU A 442 -11.02 -33.07 7.43
CA LEU A 442 -9.86 -32.46 8.12
C LEU A 442 -9.97 -32.56 9.63
N ILE A 443 -11.17 -32.35 10.18
CA ILE A 443 -11.43 -32.49 11.61
C ILE A 443 -11.24 -33.95 12.03
N ASP A 444 -11.68 -34.93 11.23
CA ASP A 444 -11.43 -36.35 11.49
C ASP A 444 -9.94 -36.70 11.44
N ILE A 445 -9.17 -36.14 10.49
CA ILE A 445 -7.72 -36.34 10.40
C ILE A 445 -7.04 -35.81 11.68
N TYR A 446 -7.51 -34.67 12.19
CA TYR A 446 -7.01 -34.09 13.43
C TYR A 446 -7.38 -34.92 14.67
N GLN A 447 -8.62 -35.40 14.75
CA GLN A 447 -9.12 -36.20 15.88
C GLN A 447 -8.50 -37.60 15.92
N SER A 448 -8.31 -38.25 14.77
CA SER A 448 -7.75 -39.60 14.66
C SER A 448 -6.27 -39.67 15.05
N ASN A 449 -5.61 -38.52 15.26
CA ASN A 449 -4.15 -38.44 15.28
C ASN A 449 -3.57 -37.69 16.48
N ARG A 450 -4.29 -37.65 17.61
CA ARG A 450 -3.85 -37.00 18.86
C ARG A 450 -2.48 -37.47 19.38
N ALA A 451 -1.98 -38.64 18.96
CA ALA A 451 -0.72 -39.22 19.42
C ALA A 451 0.46 -39.08 18.43
N LYS A 452 0.23 -38.74 17.15
CA LYS A 452 1.28 -38.55 16.13
C LYS A 452 0.93 -37.35 15.25
N SER A 453 1.84 -36.37 15.17
CA SER A 453 1.63 -35.23 14.27
C SER A 453 1.46 -35.71 12.83
N PHE A 454 0.45 -35.18 12.11
CA PHE A 454 0.25 -35.44 10.69
C PHE A 454 1.54 -35.21 9.89
N ILE A 455 2.31 -34.18 10.24
CA ILE A 455 3.60 -33.86 9.62
C ILE A 455 4.55 -35.06 9.71
N ASN A 456 4.60 -35.76 10.84
CA ASN A 456 5.46 -36.92 11.00
C ASN A 456 5.00 -38.11 10.15
N ILE A 457 3.68 -38.31 10.00
CA ILE A 457 3.12 -39.35 9.13
C ILE A 457 3.40 -39.02 7.66
N PHE A 458 3.18 -37.78 7.25
CA PHE A 458 3.43 -37.32 5.89
C PHE A 458 4.91 -37.43 5.51
N VAL A 459 5.81 -36.93 6.36
CA VAL A 459 7.26 -37.05 6.15
C VAL A 459 7.71 -38.51 6.15
N SER A 460 7.19 -39.34 7.04
CA SER A 460 7.53 -40.78 7.05
C SER A 460 7.03 -41.51 5.80
N ASN A 461 5.83 -41.17 5.32
CA ASN A 461 5.27 -41.74 4.10
C ASN A 461 6.07 -41.32 2.86
N LEU A 462 6.44 -40.04 2.77
CA LEU A 462 7.29 -39.51 1.72
C LEU A 462 8.65 -40.20 1.69
N LEU A 463 9.34 -40.25 2.84
CA LEU A 463 10.66 -40.88 2.94
C LEU A 463 10.58 -42.37 2.58
N LYS A 464 9.53 -43.08 3.00
CA LYS A 464 9.29 -44.47 2.62
C LYS A 464 9.12 -44.62 1.10
N ASN A 465 8.28 -43.80 0.47
CA ASN A 465 8.03 -43.88 -0.98
C ASN A 465 9.24 -43.44 -1.81
N MET A 466 10.04 -42.47 -1.35
CA MET A 466 11.29 -42.10 -2.03
C MET A 466 12.30 -43.26 -2.13
N THR A 467 12.20 -44.27 -1.26
CA THR A 467 13.05 -45.47 -1.35
C THR A 467 12.51 -46.58 -2.25
N GLN A 468 11.30 -46.40 -2.79
CA GLN A 468 10.59 -47.40 -3.59
C GLN A 468 10.51 -46.97 -5.07
N SER A 469 10.28 -47.92 -5.97
CA SER A 469 9.93 -47.58 -7.34
C SER A 469 8.53 -46.97 -7.40
N SER A 470 8.29 -46.07 -8.36
CA SER A 470 7.03 -45.34 -8.52
C SER A 470 5.79 -46.23 -8.64
N ASN A 471 5.96 -47.45 -9.16
CA ASN A 471 4.88 -48.43 -9.32
C ASN A 471 4.47 -49.10 -7.99
N ASN A 472 5.24 -48.88 -6.91
CA ASN A 472 5.06 -49.52 -5.61
C ASN A 472 4.78 -48.54 -4.48
N TYR A 473 4.52 -47.26 -4.80
CA TYR A 473 4.22 -46.26 -3.77
C TYR A 473 3.00 -46.68 -2.95
N GLN A 474 3.15 -46.61 -1.62
CA GLN A 474 2.10 -46.93 -0.67
C GLN A 474 1.83 -45.71 0.19
N PHE A 475 0.60 -45.23 0.13
CA PHE A 475 0.17 -44.04 0.84
C PHE A 475 -0.58 -44.45 2.11
N ASP A 476 -0.19 -43.84 3.22
CA ASP A 476 -0.92 -43.97 4.48
C ASP A 476 -2.37 -43.49 4.27
N PRO A 477 -3.39 -44.16 4.85
CA PRO A 477 -4.79 -43.74 4.71
C PRO A 477 -5.02 -42.26 5.05
N ILE A 478 -4.26 -41.70 5.98
CA ILE A 478 -4.34 -40.29 6.35
C ILE A 478 -3.76 -39.40 5.25
N VAL A 479 -2.67 -39.83 4.60
CA VAL A 479 -2.09 -39.12 3.44
C VAL A 479 -3.05 -39.20 2.24
N ASN A 480 -3.74 -40.32 2.03
CA ASN A 480 -4.79 -40.43 1.00
C ASN A 480 -5.97 -39.49 1.28
N LYS A 481 -6.44 -39.42 2.53
CA LYS A 481 -7.52 -38.52 2.94
C LYS A 481 -7.09 -37.05 2.80
N PHE A 482 -5.85 -36.74 3.17
CA PHE A 482 -5.26 -35.41 2.94
C PHE A 482 -5.15 -35.09 1.45
N ALA A 483 -4.65 -36.00 0.63
CA ALA A 483 -4.49 -35.83 -0.81
C ALA A 483 -5.83 -35.51 -1.49
N SER A 484 -6.88 -36.26 -1.14
CA SER A 484 -8.23 -36.00 -1.64
C SER A 484 -8.73 -34.60 -1.22
N VAL A 485 -8.58 -34.24 0.05
CA VAL A 485 -8.96 -32.90 0.54
C VAL A 485 -8.12 -31.81 -0.10
N PHE A 486 -6.82 -32.02 -0.29
CA PHE A 486 -5.91 -31.07 -0.91
C PHE A 486 -6.24 -30.86 -2.38
N ASN A 487 -6.59 -31.93 -3.11
CA ASN A 487 -7.05 -31.82 -4.49
C ASN A 487 -8.34 -31.00 -4.59
N ILE A 488 -9.28 -31.19 -3.65
CA ILE A 488 -10.54 -30.46 -3.63
C ILE A 488 -10.35 -28.99 -3.23
N LEU A 489 -9.52 -28.72 -2.21
CA LEU A 489 -9.35 -27.36 -1.66
C LEU A 489 -8.34 -26.51 -2.43
N ALA A 490 -7.22 -27.09 -2.86
CA ALA A 490 -6.16 -26.39 -3.58
C ALA A 490 -6.30 -26.51 -5.11
N GLY A 491 -7.18 -27.41 -5.58
CA GLY A 491 -7.41 -27.68 -6.99
C GLY A 491 -6.35 -28.61 -7.62
N ASN A 492 -6.72 -29.21 -8.75
CA ASN A 492 -5.91 -30.20 -9.47
C ASN A 492 -4.52 -29.68 -9.88
N ASN A 493 -4.41 -28.40 -10.25
CA ASN A 493 -3.13 -27.83 -10.65
C ASN A 493 -2.14 -27.74 -9.48
N ALA A 494 -2.60 -27.36 -8.28
CA ALA A 494 -1.76 -27.35 -7.09
C ALA A 494 -1.44 -28.77 -6.62
N TYR A 495 -2.41 -29.67 -6.71
CA TYR A 495 -2.24 -31.09 -6.43
C TYR A 495 -1.13 -31.72 -7.29
N GLU A 496 -1.26 -31.59 -8.61
CA GLU A 496 -0.29 -32.13 -9.57
C GLU A 496 1.06 -31.44 -9.46
N PHE A 497 1.09 -30.13 -9.19
CA PHE A 497 2.33 -29.42 -8.94
C PHE A 497 3.10 -30.03 -7.76
N ILE A 498 2.44 -30.27 -6.62
CA ILE A 498 3.10 -30.90 -5.47
C ILE A 498 3.45 -32.37 -5.78
N ARG A 499 2.54 -33.13 -6.39
CA ARG A 499 2.76 -34.55 -6.71
C ARG A 499 3.98 -34.76 -7.63
N LEU A 500 4.12 -33.93 -8.65
CA LEU A 500 5.19 -34.03 -9.65
C LEU A 500 6.52 -33.48 -9.12
N ASN A 501 6.49 -32.40 -8.34
CA ASN A 501 7.72 -31.80 -7.79
C ASN A 501 8.19 -32.47 -6.50
N LEU A 502 7.34 -33.29 -5.86
CA LEU A 502 7.68 -34.06 -4.67
C LEU A 502 7.26 -35.53 -4.85
N PRO A 503 8.04 -36.33 -5.62
CA PRO A 503 7.69 -37.71 -5.94
C PRO A 503 7.46 -38.57 -4.69
N GLY A 504 6.36 -39.32 -4.68
CA GLY A 504 5.99 -40.18 -3.56
C GLY A 504 5.30 -39.47 -2.39
N SER A 505 5.01 -38.17 -2.49
CA SER A 505 4.30 -37.40 -1.45
C SER A 505 2.79 -37.53 -1.51
N LEU A 506 2.22 -37.66 -2.71
CA LEU A 506 0.78 -37.74 -2.95
C LEU A 506 0.48 -38.85 -3.98
N PRO A 507 -0.66 -39.55 -3.85
CA PRO A 507 -1.09 -40.55 -4.82
C PRO A 507 -1.40 -39.93 -6.18
N SER A 508 -1.35 -40.71 -7.27
CA SER A 508 -2.04 -40.30 -8.50
C SER A 508 -3.54 -40.36 -8.26
N THR A 509 -4.26 -39.29 -8.60
CA THR A 509 -5.72 -39.25 -8.50
C THR A 509 -6.41 -39.98 -9.65
#